data_AF-A0A1J3GJD8-F1
#
_entry.id   AF-A0A1J3GJD8-F1
#
_cell.length_a   1.000
_cell.length_b   1.000
_cell.length_c   1.000
_cell.angle_alpha   90.00
_cell.angle_beta   90.00
_cell.angle_gamma   90.00
#
_symmetry.space_group_name_H-M   'P 1'
#
loop_
_entity.id
_entity.type
_entity.pdbx_description
1 polymer ?
#
loop_
_entity_poly.entity_id
_entity_poly.type
_entity_poly.pdbx_seq_one_letter_code
_entity_poly.pdbx_strand_id
1 'polypeptide(L)' 'IFTGAQGTLGYLDPEYYRNFQLTDKSDVYSFGVVLLEIVTSKKAIDFSREEEDVNLVMYINKMMDEERLVECIDPVLK' A
#
# COMPACT_ATOMS: atom_id res chain seq x y z
N ILE A 1 19.04 -16.76 -10.83
CA ILE A 1 18.08 -16.47 -11.93
C ILE A 1 17.63 -15.03 -11.71
N PHE A 2 17.98 -14.10 -12.59
CA PHE A 2 17.45 -12.73 -12.55
C PHE A 2 16.12 -12.74 -13.30
N THR A 3 15.02 -12.99 -12.60
CA THR A 3 13.70 -12.64 -13.10
C THR A 3 13.52 -11.15 -12.80
N GLY A 4 13.08 -10.35 -13.78
CA GLY A 4 12.69 -8.95 -13.50
C GLY A 4 11.69 -8.91 -12.35
N ALA A 5 11.61 -7.79 -11.63
CA ALA A 5 10.66 -7.65 -10.53
C ALA A 5 9.25 -8.02 -11.01
N GLN A 6 8.65 -9.05 -10.42
CA GLN A 6 7.31 -9.52 -10.73
C GLN A 6 6.46 -9.38 -9.48
N GLY A 7 5.26 -8.81 -9.64
CA GLY A 7 4.29 -8.69 -8.56
C GLY A 7 3.11 -7.83 -8.98
N THR A 8 2.13 -7.73 -8.08
CA THR A 8 0.90 -6.96 -8.32
C THR A 8 1.11 -5.50 -7.96
N LEU A 9 0.74 -4.60 -8.87
CA LEU A 9 0.80 -3.15 -8.64
C LEU A 9 0.01 -2.79 -7.37
N GLY A 10 0.61 -2.01 -6.47
CA GLY A 10 0.02 -1.62 -5.18
C GLY A 10 0.51 -2.43 -3.98
N TYR A 11 0.95 -3.67 -4.18
CA TYR A 11 1.46 -4.56 -3.11
C TYR A 11 2.98 -4.73 -3.15
N LEU A 12 3.62 -4.14 -4.16
CA LEU A 12 5.02 -4.35 -4.45
C LEU A 12 5.89 -3.50 -3.55
N ASP A 13 6.77 -4.16 -2.81
CA ASP A 13 7.74 -3.51 -1.94
C ASP A 13 8.67 -2.58 -2.76
N PRO A 14 8.75 -1.28 -2.45
CA PRO A 14 9.61 -0.35 -3.17
C PRO A 14 11.10 -0.72 -3.08
N GLU A 15 11.55 -1.39 -2.00
CA GLU A 15 12.93 -1.87 -1.90
C GLU A 15 13.16 -3.10 -2.78
N TYR A 16 12.19 -4.02 -2.86
CA TYR A 16 12.21 -5.12 -3.83
C TYR A 16 12.30 -4.61 -5.26
N TYR A 17 11.50 -3.60 -5.61
CA TYR A 17 11.52 -2.99 -6.94
C TYR A 17 12.88 -2.40 -7.30
N ARG A 18 13.56 -1.78 -6.33
CA ARG A 18 14.83 -1.07 -6.55
C ARG A 18 16.03 -2.01 -6.58
N ASN A 19 16.04 -3.02 -5.72
CA ASN A 19 17.19 -3.89 -5.51
C ASN A 19 17.05 -5.25 -6.23
N PHE A 20 15.86 -5.56 -6.77
CA PHE A 20 15.50 -6.85 -7.36
C PHE A 20 15.73 -8.05 -6.42
N GLN A 21 15.77 -7.79 -5.11
CA GLN A 21 16.01 -8.79 -4.08
C GLN A 21 14.72 -9.09 -3.35
N LEU A 22 14.13 -10.25 -3.66
CA LEU A 22 12.96 -10.74 -2.94
C LEU A 22 13.42 -11.23 -1.57
N THR A 23 12.80 -10.71 -0.51
CA THR A 23 13.08 -11.11 0.87
C THR A 23 11.78 -11.32 1.64
N ASP A 24 11.86 -11.96 2.80
CA ASP A 24 10.71 -12.08 3.72
C ASP A 24 10.10 -10.71 4.09
N LYS A 25 10.87 -9.62 3.99
CA LYS A 25 10.38 -8.25 4.23
C LYS A 25 9.41 -7.78 3.14
N SER A 26 9.60 -8.23 1.91
CA SER A 26 8.72 -7.90 0.79
C SER A 26 7.35 -8.55 0.96
N ASP A 27 7.30 -9.78 1.49
CA ASP A 27 6.05 -10.43 1.87
C ASP A 27 5.37 -9.70 3.03
N VAL A 28 6.12 -9.28 4.06
CA VAL A 28 5.58 -8.49 5.17
C VAL A 28 5.00 -7.15 4.69
N TYR A 29 5.66 -6.48 3.74
CA TYR A 29 5.15 -5.24 3.15
C TYR A 29 3.81 -5.48 2.44
N SER A 30 3.75 -6.48 1.56
CA SER A 30 2.52 -6.80 0.83
C SER A 30 1.36 -7.18 1.76
N PHE A 31 1.64 -7.91 2.85
CA PHE A 31 0.66 -8.18 3.90
C PHE A 31 0.19 -6.90 4.61
N GLY A 32 1.09 -5.95 4.86
CA GLY A 32 0.74 -4.64 5.41
C GLY A 32 -0.24 -3.86 4.52
N VAL A 33 -0.06 -3.91 3.20
CA VAL A 33 -1.02 -3.32 2.24
C VAL A 33 -2.40 -3.99 2.37
N VAL A 34 -2.45 -5.32 2.43
CA VAL A 34 -3.72 -6.05 2.62
C VAL A 34 -4.40 -5.67 3.93
N LEU A 35 -3.63 -5.51 5.01
CA LEU A 35 -4.17 -5.06 6.29
C LEU A 35 -4.77 -3.65 6.18
N LEU A 36 -4.11 -2.73 5.48
CA LEU A 36 -4.65 -1.40 5.21
C LEU A 36 -5.95 -1.48 4.39
N GLU A 37 -6.02 -2.32 3.37
CA GLU A 37 -7.26 -2.53 2.61
C GLU A 37 -8.41 -3.02 3.51
N ILE A 38 -8.14 -3.93 4.44
CA ILE A 38 -9.15 -4.44 5.38
C ILE A 38 -9.63 -3.34 6.33
N VAL A 39 -8.71 -2.57 6.91
CA VAL A 39 -9.05 -1.54 7.91
C VAL A 39 -9.76 -0.35 7.27
N THR A 40 -9.45 -0.03 6.02
CA THR A 40 -9.94 1.18 5.34
C THR A 40 -11.08 0.88 4.37
N SER A 41 -11.29 -0.40 4.00
CA SER A 41 -12.15 -0.84 2.91
C SER A 41 -11.88 -0.15 1.57
N LYS A 42 -10.64 0.33 1.38
CA LYS A 42 -10.18 1.01 0.17
C LYS A 42 -9.29 0.07 -0.64
N LYS A 43 -9.34 0.18 -1.96
CA LYS A 43 -8.46 -0.58 -2.87
C LYS A 43 -7.01 -0.08 -2.76
N ALA A 44 -6.05 -1.01 -2.87
CA ALA A 44 -4.62 -0.73 -2.90
C ALA A 44 -4.21 0.21 -4.06
N ILE A 45 -4.84 0.06 -5.23
CA ILE A 45 -4.72 0.97 -6.38
C ILE A 45 -6.11 1.46 -6.76
N ASP A 46 -6.28 2.78 -6.81
CA ASP A 46 -7.57 3.42 -7.06
C ASP A 46 -7.41 4.65 -7.95
N PHE A 47 -7.64 4.47 -9.26
CA PHE A 47 -7.58 5.53 -10.26
C PHE A 47 -8.72 6.56 -10.15
N SER A 48 -9.68 6.36 -9.25
CA SER A 48 -10.71 7.37 -8.98
C SER A 48 -10.24 8.48 -8.03
N ARG A 49 -9.09 8.31 -7.38
CA ARG A 49 -8.44 9.30 -6.51
C ARG A 49 -7.58 10.27 -7.31
N GLU A 50 -7.09 11.31 -6.63
CA GLU A 50 -6.06 12.20 -7.18
C GLU A 50 -4.82 11.42 -7.59
N GLU A 51 -4.08 11.88 -8.60
CA GLU A 51 -2.91 11.17 -9.16
C GLU A 51 -1.86 10.81 -8.09
N GLU A 52 -1.70 11.66 -7.08
CA GLU A 52 -0.77 11.48 -5.96
C GLU A 52 -1.24 10.43 -4.94
N ASP A 53 -2.55 10.14 -4.92
CA ASP A 53 -3.23 9.29 -3.93
C ASP A 53 -3.73 7.96 -4.52
N VAL A 54 -3.39 7.66 -5.78
CA VAL A 54 -3.75 6.41 -6.47
C VAL A 54 -3.27 5.20 -5.68
N ASN A 55 -2.08 5.27 -5.08
CA ASN A 55 -1.55 4.22 -4.21
C ASN A 55 -2.05 4.42 -2.77
N LEU A 56 -2.70 3.40 -2.21
CA LEU A 56 -3.25 3.44 -0.85
C LEU A 56 -2.19 3.75 0.21
N VAL A 57 -0.97 3.23 0.07
CA VAL A 57 0.12 3.49 1.03
C VAL A 57 0.52 4.97 1.00
N MET A 58 0.58 5.59 -0.18
CA MET A 58 0.88 7.03 -0.30
C MET A 58 -0.22 7.87 0.33
N TYR A 59 -1.48 7.54 0.04
CA TYR A 59 -2.64 8.19 0.64
C TYR A 59 -2.66 8.08 2.18
N ILE A 60 -2.39 6.88 2.72
CA ILE A 60 -2.35 6.66 4.17
C ILE A 60 -1.19 7.41 4.83
N ASN A 61 -0.02 7.46 4.19
CA ASN A 61 1.12 8.24 4.70
C ASN A 61 0.78 9.74 4.75
N LYS A 62 0.18 10.29 3.71
CA LYS A 62 -0.31 11.68 3.68
C LYS A 62 -1.30 11.96 4.82
N MET A 63 -2.27 11.06 5.03
CA MET A 63 -3.26 11.19 6.10
C MET A 63 -2.64 11.04 7.50
N MET A 64 -1.57 10.26 7.63
CA MET A 64 -0.81 10.15 8.87
C MET A 64 -0.02 11.44 9.15
N ASP A 65 0.64 12.01 8.14
CA ASP A 65 1.35 13.29 8.24
C ASP A 65 0.40 14.46 8.58
N GLU A 66 -0.85 14.40 8.12
CA GLU A 66 -1.91 15.35 8.46
C GLU A 66 -2.61 15.07 9.82
N GLU A 67 -2.21 14.04 10.56
CA GLU A 67 -2.85 13.58 11.81
C GLU A 67 -4.34 13.17 11.66
N ARG A 68 -4.75 12.78 10.45
CA ARG A 68 -6.14 12.44 10.06
C ARG A 68 -6.36 10.96 9.77
N LEU A 69 -5.44 10.10 10.20
CA LEU A 69 -5.49 8.65 9.95
C LEU A 69 -6.81 7.99 10.37
N VAL A 70 -7.43 8.47 11.46
CA VAL A 70 -8.71 7.94 11.99
C VAL A 70 -9.87 8.16 11.01
N GLU A 71 -9.78 9.12 10.09
CA GLU A 71 -10.77 9.34 9.03
C GLU A 71 -10.68 8.28 7.93
N CYS A 72 -9.55 7.57 7.82
CA CYS A 72 -9.35 6.54 6.81
C CYS A 72 -9.95 5.19 7.20
N ILE A 73 -10.24 4.98 8.49
CA ILE A 73 -10.82 3.73 9.00
C ILE A 73 -12.25 3.61 8.49
N ASP A 74 -12.62 2.41 8.02
CA ASP A 74 -13.97 2.12 7.57
C ASP A 74 -14.98 2.50 8.68
N PRO A 75 -16.00 3.33 8.41
CA PRO A 75 -17.04 3.67 9.37
C PRO A 75 -17.73 2.46 10.03
N VAL A 76 -17.75 1.29 9.38
CA VAL A 76 -18.30 0.05 9.93
C VAL A 76 -17.38 -0.57 10.99
N LEU A 77 -16.07 -0.29 10.92
CA LEU A 77 -15.06 -0.76 11.89
C LEU A 77 -14.78 0.26 13.01
N LYS A 78 -15.43 1.43 12.97
CA LYS A 78 -15.22 2.54 13.90
C LYS A 78 -16.09 2.46 15.16
#